data_AF-A0A956U0Z8-F1
#
_entry.id   AF-A0A956U0Z8-F1
#
_cell.length_a   1.000
_cell.length_b   1.000
_cell.length_c   1.000
_cell.angle_alpha   90.00
_cell.angle_beta   90.00
_cell.angle_gamma   90.00
#
_symmetry.space_group_name_H-M   'P 1'
#
loop_
_entity.id
_entity.type
_entity.pdbx_description
1 polymer ?
#
loop_
_entity_poly.entity_id
_entity_poly.type
_entity_poly.pdbx_seq_one_letter_code
_entity_poly.pdbx_strand_id
1 'polypeptide(L)'
;LAEAMADRAKELSTDPSKETVILLSHGTESDHANDYWMNNLKTIAEYIQSSSPVKYRDVKYYTWREDWPDKREKSVEVIRGMVEEASVDGGTAIVIPVRTTGEGHERKYLEGLEYKLGSGFAPHPNYVKWVEEKIQEGVAELRKDIEERNEQAKADPGN
;
A
#
# COMPACT_ATOMS: atom_id res chain seq x y z
N LEU A 1 7.38 2.65 2.81
CA LEU A 1 5.97 2.21 2.70
C LEU A 1 5.71 0.91 3.46
N ALA A 2 6.42 -0.19 3.18
CA ALA A 2 6.16 -1.48 3.82
C ALA A 2 6.23 -1.45 5.36
N GLU A 3 7.25 -0.82 5.93
CA GLU A 3 7.37 -0.62 7.39
C GLU A 3 6.18 0.15 7.97
N ALA A 4 5.74 1.23 7.30
CA ALA A 4 4.58 1.98 7.76
C ALA A 4 3.28 1.16 7.71
N MET A 5 3.10 0.30 6.70
CA MET A 5 1.94 -0.60 6.67
C MET A 5 2.02 -1.68 7.76
N ALA A 6 3.24 -2.14 8.09
CA ALA A 6 3.46 -3.03 9.23
C ALA A 6 3.10 -2.35 10.55
N ASP A 7 3.48 -1.09 10.73
CA ASP A 7 3.12 -0.28 11.91
C ASP A 7 1.60 -0.10 12.01
N ARG A 8 0.90 0.20 10.90
CA ARG A 8 -0.58 0.27 10.86
C ARG A 8 -1.24 -1.03 11.31
N ALA A 9 -0.74 -2.18 10.83
CA ALA A 9 -1.26 -3.47 11.26
C ALA A 9 -1.00 -3.70 12.75
N LYS A 10 0.19 -3.35 13.23
CA LYS A 10 0.61 -3.50 14.63
C LYS A 10 -0.23 -2.64 15.58
N GLU A 11 -0.62 -1.43 15.18
CA GLU A 11 -1.50 -0.53 15.96
C GLU A 11 -2.85 -1.17 16.29
N LEU A 12 -3.35 -2.07 15.43
CA LEU A 12 -4.64 -2.75 15.58
C LEU A 12 -4.53 -4.16 16.18
N SER A 13 -3.33 -4.73 16.12
CA SER A 13 -3.08 -6.11 16.49
C SER A 13 -3.19 -6.33 18.00
N THR A 14 -3.87 -7.40 18.38
CA THR A 14 -3.99 -7.85 19.79
C THR A 14 -3.49 -9.27 20.00
N ASP A 15 -3.70 -10.16 19.01
CA ASP A 15 -3.15 -11.52 18.99
C ASP A 15 -2.69 -11.84 17.56
N PRO A 16 -1.45 -11.44 17.20
CA PRO A 16 -0.94 -11.63 15.84
C PRO A 16 -1.07 -13.06 15.33
N SER A 17 -0.91 -14.05 16.20
CA SER A 17 -0.93 -15.47 15.84
C SER A 17 -2.28 -15.97 15.31
N LYS A 18 -3.37 -15.20 15.55
CA LYS A 18 -4.72 -15.46 15.06
C LYS A 18 -5.20 -14.43 14.03
N GLU A 19 -4.40 -13.41 13.77
CA GLU A 19 -4.76 -12.29 12.94
C GLU A 19 -4.20 -12.46 11.52
N THR A 20 -5.04 -12.21 10.52
CA THR A 20 -4.63 -12.15 9.12
C THR A 20 -4.67 -10.70 8.66
N VAL A 21 -3.54 -10.19 8.20
CA VAL A 21 -3.44 -8.84 7.63
C VAL A 21 -3.85 -8.89 6.16
N ILE A 22 -4.71 -7.98 5.71
CA ILE A 22 -5.20 -7.90 4.33
C ILE A 22 -4.89 -6.50 3.80
N LEU A 23 -3.94 -6.41 2.87
CA LEU A 23 -3.49 -5.17 2.24
C LEU A 23 -4.32 -4.88 1.00
N LEU A 24 -5.03 -3.75 0.98
CA LEU A 24 -5.95 -3.41 -0.11
C LEU A 24 -5.59 -2.09 -0.76
N SER A 25 -5.49 -2.06 -2.08
CA SER A 25 -5.26 -0.82 -2.84
C SER A 25 -6.34 -0.60 -3.91
N HIS A 26 -6.30 0.58 -4.53
CA HIS A 26 -7.27 1.02 -5.53
C HIS A 26 -7.32 0.08 -6.75
N GLY A 27 -6.16 -0.29 -7.29
CA GLY A 27 -6.06 -1.04 -8.55
C GLY A 27 -6.32 -0.21 -9.80
N THR A 28 -6.35 -0.86 -10.96
CA THR A 28 -6.53 -0.19 -12.27
C THR A 28 -7.41 -1.00 -13.23
N GLU A 29 -7.84 -0.38 -14.33
CA GLU A 29 -8.67 -1.03 -15.36
C GLU A 29 -7.94 -2.15 -16.09
N SER A 30 -6.69 -1.93 -16.47
CA SER A 30 -5.93 -2.86 -17.28
C SER A 30 -5.39 -3.98 -16.39
N ASP A 31 -5.55 -5.23 -16.82
CA ASP A 31 -5.02 -6.38 -16.08
C ASP A 31 -3.50 -6.28 -15.93
N HIS A 32 -2.79 -5.93 -17.01
CA HIS A 32 -1.33 -5.74 -16.99
C HIS A 32 -0.90 -4.61 -16.03
N ALA A 33 -1.61 -3.47 -16.04
CA ALA A 33 -1.31 -2.38 -15.11
C ALA A 33 -1.64 -2.77 -13.66
N ASN A 34 -2.69 -3.57 -13.46
CA ASN A 34 -3.08 -4.06 -12.15
C ASN A 34 -2.06 -5.08 -11.60
N ASP A 35 -1.43 -5.88 -12.45
CA ASP A 35 -0.36 -6.80 -12.04
C ASP A 35 0.84 -6.07 -11.44
N TYR A 36 1.17 -4.88 -11.95
CA TYR A 36 2.19 -4.02 -11.35
C TYR A 36 1.81 -3.62 -9.92
N TRP A 37 0.56 -3.23 -9.69
CA TRP A 37 0.06 -2.92 -8.34
C TRP A 37 0.03 -4.14 -7.42
N MET A 38 -0.39 -5.30 -7.93
CA MET A 38 -0.38 -6.56 -7.19
C MET A 38 1.03 -6.97 -6.78
N ASN A 39 2.02 -6.77 -7.65
CA ASN A 39 3.44 -7.03 -7.32
C ASN A 39 3.95 -6.09 -6.21
N ASN A 40 3.59 -4.82 -6.25
CA ASN A 40 3.96 -3.89 -5.17
C ASN A 40 3.34 -4.29 -3.83
N LEU A 41 2.07 -4.69 -3.83
CA LEU A 41 1.39 -5.19 -2.63
C LEU A 41 2.01 -6.49 -2.12
N LYS A 42 2.38 -7.40 -3.03
CA LYS A 42 3.09 -8.64 -2.71
C LYS A 42 4.38 -8.35 -1.96
N THR A 43 5.21 -7.42 -2.44
CA THR A 43 6.45 -7.06 -1.76
C THR A 43 6.21 -6.49 -0.35
N ILE A 44 5.14 -5.71 -0.15
CA ILE A 44 4.75 -5.24 1.18
C ILE A 44 4.30 -6.41 2.07
N ALA A 45 3.48 -7.32 1.53
CA ALA A 45 2.99 -8.48 2.24
C ALA A 45 4.13 -9.39 2.71
N GLU A 46 5.08 -9.68 1.82
CA GLU A 46 6.29 -10.48 2.12
C GLU A 46 7.12 -9.83 3.22
N TYR A 47 7.30 -8.51 3.19
CA TYR A 47 7.97 -7.78 4.27
C TYR A 47 7.24 -7.95 5.61
N ILE A 48 5.91 -7.77 5.64
CA ILE A 48 5.13 -7.92 6.89
C ILE A 48 5.21 -9.35 7.41
N GLN A 49 5.06 -10.35 6.53
CA GLN A 49 5.08 -11.77 6.89
C GLN A 49 6.44 -12.22 7.42
N SER A 50 7.53 -11.87 6.73
CA SER A 50 8.85 -12.45 6.96
C SER A 50 9.80 -11.53 7.72
N SER A 51 9.79 -10.24 7.40
CA SER A 51 10.81 -9.29 7.88
C SER A 51 10.34 -8.45 9.07
N SER A 52 9.03 -8.28 9.27
CA SER A 52 8.54 -7.52 10.42
C SER A 52 8.71 -8.30 11.73
N PRO A 53 8.87 -7.61 12.89
CA PRO A 53 8.98 -8.25 14.20
C PRO A 53 7.71 -8.99 14.64
N VAL A 54 6.55 -8.62 14.10
CA VAL A 54 5.25 -9.19 14.45
C VAL A 54 4.95 -10.34 13.51
N LYS A 55 4.59 -11.50 14.06
CA LYS A 55 4.27 -12.70 13.29
C LYS A 55 2.77 -12.93 13.24
N TYR A 56 2.18 -12.46 12.15
CA TYR A 56 0.77 -12.68 11.84
C TYR A 56 0.52 -14.12 11.38
N ARG A 57 -0.71 -14.58 11.55
CA ARG A 57 -1.15 -15.90 11.04
C ARG A 57 -0.96 -15.98 9.53
N ASP A 58 -1.32 -14.91 8.82
CA ASP A 58 -1.16 -14.78 7.37
C ASP A 58 -1.17 -13.31 6.95
N VAL A 59 -0.65 -13.03 5.76
CA VAL A 59 -0.68 -11.70 5.13
C VAL A 59 -1.13 -11.83 3.68
N LYS A 60 -2.35 -11.37 3.41
CA LYS A 60 -2.99 -11.37 2.08
C LYS A 60 -2.99 -9.98 1.47
N TYR A 61 -3.22 -9.91 0.18
CA TYR A 61 -3.28 -8.64 -0.55
C TYR A 61 -4.17 -8.72 -1.79
N TYR A 62 -4.80 -7.61 -2.14
CA TYR A 62 -5.59 -7.50 -3.37
C TYR A 62 -5.85 -6.04 -3.79
N THR A 63 -6.45 -5.85 -4.97
CA THR A 63 -6.91 -4.53 -5.43
C THR A 63 -8.43 -4.50 -5.64
N TRP A 64 -9.05 -3.40 -5.23
CA TRP A 64 -10.50 -3.20 -5.36
C TRP A 64 -10.96 -3.07 -6.80
N ARG A 65 -10.12 -2.45 -7.64
CA ARG A 65 -10.46 -2.01 -9.01
C ARG A 65 -11.76 -1.20 -9.00
N GLU A 66 -11.83 -0.27 -8.05
CA GLU A 66 -13.08 0.31 -7.56
C GLU A 66 -13.86 1.14 -8.59
N ASP A 67 -13.22 1.63 -9.64
CA ASP A 67 -13.87 2.41 -10.70
C ASP A 67 -14.51 1.56 -11.81
N TRP A 68 -14.23 0.25 -11.85
CA TRP A 68 -14.63 -0.63 -12.98
C TRP A 68 -15.63 -1.69 -12.52
N PRO A 69 -16.95 -1.50 -12.70
CA PRO A 69 -17.98 -2.36 -12.09
C PRO A 69 -17.76 -3.86 -12.26
N ASP A 70 -17.52 -4.32 -13.48
CA ASP A 70 -17.35 -5.76 -13.79
C ASP A 70 -16.10 -6.37 -13.15
N LYS A 71 -15.05 -5.56 -12.95
CA LYS A 71 -13.80 -5.99 -12.30
C LYS A 71 -13.94 -5.86 -10.78
N ARG A 72 -14.55 -4.77 -10.32
CA ARG A 72 -14.83 -4.49 -8.91
C ARG A 72 -15.66 -5.58 -8.28
N GLU A 73 -16.73 -6.03 -8.93
CA GLU A 73 -17.59 -7.09 -8.38
C GLU A 73 -16.79 -8.37 -8.08
N LYS A 74 -15.98 -8.81 -9.04
CA LYS A 74 -15.08 -9.97 -8.89
C LYS A 74 -14.03 -9.74 -7.79
N SER A 75 -13.43 -8.55 -7.77
CA SER A 75 -12.46 -8.18 -6.73
C SER A 75 -13.09 -8.19 -5.34
N VAL A 76 -14.29 -7.63 -5.19
CA VAL A 76 -15.01 -7.57 -3.91
C VAL A 76 -15.35 -8.97 -3.43
N GLU A 77 -15.82 -9.86 -4.31
CA GLU A 77 -16.08 -11.27 -3.96
C GLU A 77 -14.83 -11.95 -3.39
N VAL A 78 -13.69 -11.81 -4.08
CA VAL A 78 -12.40 -12.37 -3.62
C VAL A 78 -11.98 -11.78 -2.27
N ILE A 79 -12.05 -10.46 -2.11
CA ILE A 79 -11.63 -9.80 -0.87
C ILE A 79 -12.54 -10.19 0.31
N ARG A 80 -13.86 -10.27 0.09
CA ARG A 80 -14.80 -10.74 1.11
C ARG A 80 -14.46 -12.16 1.56
N GLY A 81 -14.15 -13.06 0.61
CA GLY A 81 -13.66 -14.40 0.93
C GLY A 81 -12.38 -14.40 1.78
N MET A 82 -11.43 -13.50 1.50
CA MET A 82 -10.22 -13.36 2.33
C MET A 82 -10.54 -12.95 3.78
N VAL A 83 -11.50 -12.03 3.96
CA VAL A 83 -11.93 -11.54 5.29
C VAL A 83 -12.69 -12.65 6.04
N GLU A 84 -13.60 -13.35 5.39
CA GLU A 84 -14.34 -14.47 5.99
C GLU A 84 -13.41 -15.61 6.40
N GLU A 85 -12.48 -16.00 5.53
CA GLU A 85 -11.45 -17.01 5.85
C GLU A 85 -10.59 -16.56 7.03
N ALA A 86 -10.30 -15.26 7.13
CA ALA A 86 -9.58 -14.71 8.26
C ALA A 86 -10.36 -14.80 9.59
N SER A 87 -11.68 -14.94 9.58
CA SER A 87 -12.49 -15.13 10.79
C SER A 87 -12.61 -16.59 11.24
N VAL A 88 -12.16 -17.55 10.43
CA VAL A 88 -12.19 -18.98 10.76
C VAL A 88 -11.34 -19.29 12.00
N ASP A 89 -11.78 -20.28 12.78
CA ASP A 89 -11.15 -20.76 14.02
C ASP A 89 -10.92 -19.67 15.08
N GLY A 90 -11.82 -18.67 15.11
CA GLY A 90 -11.71 -17.53 16.03
C GLY A 90 -10.60 -16.56 15.63
N GLY A 91 -10.22 -16.55 14.35
CA GLY A 91 -9.28 -15.58 13.80
C GLY A 91 -9.88 -14.18 13.65
N THR A 92 -9.05 -13.22 13.23
CA THR A 92 -9.48 -11.84 13.00
C THR A 92 -8.83 -11.27 11.75
N ALA A 93 -9.63 -10.63 10.90
CA ALA A 93 -9.12 -9.85 9.78
C ALA A 93 -8.66 -8.46 10.23
N ILE A 94 -7.45 -8.07 9.82
CA ILE A 94 -6.96 -6.69 9.91
C ILE A 94 -6.83 -6.14 8.49
N VAL A 95 -7.72 -5.26 8.09
CA VAL A 95 -7.74 -4.64 6.76
C VAL A 95 -6.95 -3.34 6.80
N ILE A 96 -5.91 -3.25 5.97
CA ILE A 96 -5.03 -2.07 5.87
C ILE A 96 -5.12 -1.47 4.47
N PRO A 97 -5.67 -0.25 4.33
CA PRO A 97 -5.66 0.48 3.06
C PRO A 97 -4.23 0.88 2.68
N VAL A 98 -3.71 0.36 1.58
CA VAL A 98 -2.45 0.81 0.97
C VAL A 98 -2.76 1.97 0.03
N ARG A 99 -3.09 3.11 0.65
CA ARG A 99 -3.46 4.38 0.01
C ARG A 99 -2.66 5.52 0.66
N THR A 100 -2.55 6.66 -0.02
CA THR A 100 -1.84 7.82 0.53
C THR A 100 -2.53 8.36 1.77
N THR A 101 -3.85 8.46 1.80
CA THR A 101 -4.61 9.00 2.95
C THR A 101 -5.86 8.18 3.24
N GLY A 102 -6.24 8.15 4.52
CA GLY A 102 -7.54 7.70 4.98
C GLY A 102 -7.89 6.25 4.61
N GLU A 103 -9.18 6.04 4.38
CA GLU A 103 -9.79 4.79 3.94
C GLU A 103 -10.27 4.95 2.48
N GLY A 104 -10.53 3.84 1.79
CA GLY A 104 -11.27 3.77 0.54
C GLY A 104 -12.73 3.36 0.80
N HIS A 105 -13.20 2.39 0.04
CA HIS A 105 -14.56 1.87 0.14
C HIS A 105 -14.69 0.60 1.02
N GLU A 106 -13.74 0.33 1.91
CA GLU A 106 -13.69 -0.89 2.72
C GLU A 106 -15.00 -1.11 3.48
N ARG A 107 -15.50 -0.09 4.19
CA ARG A 107 -16.74 -0.16 4.97
C ARG A 107 -17.97 -0.51 4.13
N LYS A 108 -17.99 -0.06 2.89
CA LYS A 108 -19.08 -0.33 1.95
C LYS A 108 -18.99 -1.75 1.39
N TYR A 109 -17.80 -2.17 0.94
CA TYR A 109 -17.63 -3.46 0.28
C TYR A 109 -17.55 -4.64 1.25
N LEU A 110 -17.17 -4.39 2.51
CA LEU A 110 -17.09 -5.38 3.58
C LEU A 110 -18.25 -5.28 4.57
N GLU A 111 -19.34 -4.63 4.20
CA GLU A 111 -20.53 -4.56 5.05
C GLU A 111 -20.98 -5.97 5.47
N GLY A 112 -21.32 -6.10 6.75
CA GLY A 112 -21.73 -7.36 7.38
C GLY A 112 -20.59 -8.30 7.78
N LEU A 113 -19.32 -7.94 7.55
CA LEU A 113 -18.16 -8.72 7.97
C LEU A 113 -17.48 -8.09 9.19
N GLU A 114 -16.91 -8.94 10.05
CA GLU A 114 -16.16 -8.53 11.23
C GLU A 114 -14.68 -8.37 10.89
N TYR A 115 -14.14 -7.16 11.04
CA TYR A 115 -12.73 -6.87 10.77
C TYR A 115 -12.27 -5.60 11.51
N LYS A 116 -10.97 -5.51 11.76
CA LYS A 116 -10.32 -4.27 12.22
C LYS A 116 -9.89 -3.47 11.00
N LEU A 117 -10.17 -2.18 10.95
CA LEU A 117 -9.82 -1.31 9.82
C LEU A 117 -8.73 -0.31 10.21
N GLY A 118 -7.63 -0.33 9.47
CA GLY A 118 -6.55 0.65 9.58
C GLY A 118 -6.77 1.88 8.71
N SER A 119 -5.71 2.66 8.59
CA SER A 119 -5.69 3.86 7.75
C SER A 119 -4.49 3.85 6.80
N GLY A 120 -4.58 4.65 5.74
CA GLY A 120 -3.54 4.84 4.75
C GLY A 120 -2.22 5.36 5.31
N PHE A 121 -1.28 5.55 4.39
CA PHE A 121 0.11 5.89 4.71
C PHE A 121 0.26 7.24 5.41
N ALA A 122 -0.57 8.23 5.11
CA ALA A 122 -0.57 9.52 5.77
C ALA A 122 -1.81 9.71 6.66
N PRO A 123 -1.66 10.27 7.87
CA PRO A 123 -0.39 10.72 8.46
C PRO A 123 0.41 9.56 9.09
N HIS A 124 1.69 9.42 8.76
CA HIS A 124 2.65 8.52 9.43
C HIS A 124 4.04 9.17 9.42
N PRO A 125 4.88 9.03 10.46
CA PRO A 125 6.22 9.62 10.48
C PRO A 125 7.08 9.23 9.26
N ASN A 126 7.00 7.97 8.82
CA ASN A 126 7.69 7.51 7.62
C ASN A 126 7.19 8.16 6.31
N TYR A 127 5.97 8.71 6.27
CA TYR A 127 5.52 9.52 5.13
C TYR A 127 6.27 10.85 5.08
N VAL A 128 6.43 11.54 6.21
CA VAL A 128 7.19 12.79 6.29
C VAL A 128 8.63 12.56 5.82
N LYS A 129 9.29 11.53 6.36
CA LYS A 129 10.66 11.17 5.96
C LYS A 129 10.76 10.88 4.45
N TRP A 130 9.82 10.12 3.89
CA TRP A 130 9.82 9.81 2.47
C TRP A 130 9.60 11.08 1.60
N VAL A 131 8.73 11.99 2.01
CA VAL A 131 8.54 13.28 1.32
C VAL A 131 9.83 14.10 1.37
N GLU A 132 10.49 14.16 2.52
CA GLU A 132 11.79 14.84 2.66
C GLU A 132 12.84 14.23 1.72
N GLU A 133 12.96 12.91 1.68
CA GLU A 133 13.88 12.19 0.76
C GLU A 133 13.59 12.56 -0.71
N LYS A 134 12.31 12.56 -1.13
CA LYS A 134 11.93 12.92 -2.50
C LYS A 134 12.17 14.38 -2.86
N ILE A 135 12.02 15.30 -1.90
CA ILE A 135 12.40 16.70 -2.09
C ILE A 135 13.92 16.81 -2.31
N GLN A 136 14.73 16.10 -1.52
CA GLN A 136 16.18 16.14 -1.67
C GLN A 136 16.66 15.54 -3.00
N GLU A 137 16.07 14.42 -3.44
CA GLU A 137 16.33 13.83 -4.75
C GLU A 137 16.05 14.83 -5.89
N GLY A 138 14.86 15.46 -5.88
CA GLY A 138 14.49 16.44 -6.90
C GLY A 138 15.38 17.69 -6.90
N VAL A 139 15.79 18.16 -5.71
CA VAL A 139 16.76 19.28 -5.62
C VAL A 139 18.11 18.90 -6.22
N ALA A 140 18.59 17.67 -5.99
CA ALA A 140 19.85 17.20 -6.54
C ALA A 140 19.81 17.09 -8.07
N GLU A 141 18.72 16.55 -8.63
CA GLU A 141 18.51 16.46 -10.08
C GLU A 141 18.48 17.86 -10.72
N LEU A 142 17.71 18.79 -10.15
CA LEU A 142 17.63 20.17 -10.65
C LEU A 142 18.99 20.89 -10.63
N ARG A 143 19.80 20.68 -9.57
CA ARG A 143 21.15 21.26 -9.49
C ARG A 143 22.05 20.72 -10.59
N LYS A 144 22.03 19.41 -10.79
CA LYS A 144 22.81 18.75 -11.84
C LYS A 144 22.43 19.28 -13.23
N ASP A 145 21.14 19.40 -13.52
CA ASP A 145 20.66 19.95 -14.79
C ASP A 145 21.06 21.41 -15.00
N ILE A 146 21.15 22.21 -13.94
CA ILE A 146 21.62 23.60 -14.01
C ILE A 146 23.13 23.65 -14.29
N GLU A 147 23.92 22.80 -13.63
CA GLU A 147 25.36 22.69 -13.85
C GLU A 147 25.67 22.28 -15.29
N GLU A 148 25.02 21.24 -15.80
CA GLU A 148 25.20 20.76 -17.19
C GLU A 148 24.85 21.85 -18.23
N ARG A 149 23.74 22.58 -18.02
CA ARG A 149 23.35 23.70 -18.90
C ARG A 149 24.35 24.85 -18.87
N ASN A 150 24.87 25.17 -17.69
CA ASN A 150 25.88 26.23 -17.53
C ASN A 150 27.21 25.84 -18.19
N GLU A 151 27.59 24.57 -18.15
CA GLU A 151 28.78 24.06 -18.83
C GLU A 151 28.62 24.09 -20.35
N GLN A 152 27.45 23.66 -20.88
CA GLN A 152 27.14 23.76 -22.31
C GLN A 152 27.17 25.21 -22.81
N ALA A 153 26.56 26.15 -22.06
CA ALA A 153 26.56 27.57 -22.43
C ALA A 153 27.97 28.20 -22.42
N LYS A 154 28.89 27.70 -21.58
CA LYS A 154 30.30 28.12 -21.59
C LYS A 154 31.09 27.49 -22.73
N ALA A 155 30.73 26.28 -23.15
CA ALA A 155 31.39 25.54 -24.21
C ALA A 155 31.01 26.03 -25.62
N ASP A 156 29.85 26.68 -25.77
CA ASP A 156 29.37 27.23 -27.05
C ASP A 156 28.89 28.69 -26.92
N PRO A 157 29.81 29.65 -26.74
CA PRO A 157 29.46 31.05 -26.46
C PRO A 157 29.00 31.85 -27.68
N GLY A 158 28.79 31.22 -28.86
CA GLY A 158 28.54 31.95 -30.11
C GLY A 158 27.66 31.24 -31.14
N ASN A 159 26.39 31.61 -31.16
CA ASN A 159 25.59 31.77 -32.38
C ASN A 159 24.90 33.14 -32.34
#